data_AF-A0A483YIU1-F1
#
_entry.id   AF-A0A483YIU1-F1
#
_cell.length_a   1.000
_cell.length_b   1.000
_cell.length_c   1.000
_cell.angle_alpha   90.00
_cell.angle_beta   90.00
_cell.angle_gamma   90.00
#
_symmetry.space_group_name_H-M   'P 1'
#
loop_
_entity.id
_entity.type
_entity.pdbx_description
1 polymer ?
#
loop_
_entity_poly.entity_id
_entity_poly.type
_entity_poly.pdbx_seq_one_letter_code
_entity_poly.pdbx_strand_id
1 'polypeptide(L)' 'MKYMIASKVIYDSETGSLACSGHINNEEKKITKTANRILTLLIESHGHVVEREHLLEQVWESHGLVSSNG' A
#
# COMPACT_ATOMS: atom_id res chain seq x y z
N MET A 1 -5.26 7.24 -6.55
CA MET A 1 -4.77 6.71 -7.85
C MET A 1 -5.03 5.22 -7.90
N LYS A 2 -5.32 4.66 -9.08
CA LYS A 2 -5.57 3.22 -9.25
C LYS A 2 -4.42 2.53 -9.98
N TYR A 3 -4.00 1.39 -9.44
CA TYR A 3 -2.91 0.58 -9.94
C TYR A 3 -3.40 -0.82 -10.31
N MET A 4 -2.75 -1.43 -11.29
CA MET A 4 -3.00 -2.81 -11.68
C MET A 4 -1.78 -3.67 -11.35
N ILE A 5 -1.92 -4.54 -10.36
CA ILE A 5 -0.87 -5.41 -9.85
C ILE A 5 -0.99 -6.77 -10.54
N ALA A 6 0.09 -7.18 -11.22
CA ALA A 6 0.20 -8.47 -11.92
C ALA A 6 -0.98 -8.77 -12.87
N SER A 7 -1.63 -7.73 -13.42
CA SER A 7 -2.82 -7.84 -14.27
C SER A 7 -3.99 -8.61 -13.65
N LYS A 8 -4.01 -8.72 -12.31
CA LYS A 8 -4.97 -9.54 -11.56
C LYS A 8 -5.62 -8.80 -10.41
N VAL A 9 -4.98 -7.77 -9.86
CA VAL A 9 -5.51 -7.04 -8.71
C VAL A 9 -5.55 -5.55 -9.06
N ILE A 10 -6.71 -4.94 -8.86
CA ILE A 10 -6.91 -3.50 -8.93
C ILE A 10 -6.74 -2.96 -7.52
N TYR A 11 -5.79 -2.06 -7.35
CA TYR A 11 -5.50 -1.39 -6.09
C TYR A 11 -5.83 0.10 -6.18
N ASP A 12 -6.56 0.64 -5.22
CA ASP A 12 -6.81 2.07 -5.09
C ASP A 12 -6.06 2.63 -3.87
N SER A 13 -5.03 3.45 -4.14
CA SER A 13 -4.17 4.01 -3.10
C SER A 13 -4.82 5.11 -2.27
N GLU A 14 -5.87 5.76 -2.78
CA GLU A 14 -6.56 6.81 -2.02
C GLU A 14 -7.42 6.18 -0.92
N THR A 15 -8.04 5.06 -1.23
CA THR A 15 -9.03 4.46 -0.36
C THR A 15 -8.55 3.19 0.34
N GLY A 16 -7.38 2.65 -0.03
CA GLY A 16 -6.84 1.40 0.51
C GLY A 16 -7.65 0.18 0.12
N SER A 17 -8.12 0.15 -1.13
CA SER A 17 -8.97 -0.92 -1.64
C SER A 17 -8.25 -1.85 -2.58
N LEU A 18 -8.54 -3.14 -2.49
CA LEU A 18 -8.06 -4.18 -3.39
C LEU A 18 -9.25 -4.95 -3.96
N ALA A 19 -9.30 -5.12 -5.28
CA ALA A 19 -10.30 -5.93 -5.97
C ALA A 19 -9.63 -6.87 -6.97
N CYS A 20 -10.18 -8.07 -7.15
CA CYS A 20 -9.70 -9.00 -8.17
C CYS A 20 -10.22 -8.56 -9.55
N SER A 21 -9.33 -8.39 -10.52
CA SER A 21 -9.67 -8.17 -11.92
C SER A 21 -10.22 -9.45 -12.53
N GLY A 22 -11.45 -9.41 -13.05
CA GLY A 22 -12.04 -10.49 -13.84
C GLY A 22 -13.11 -11.33 -13.12
N HIS A 23 -13.44 -11.03 -11.87
CA HIS A 23 -14.59 -11.64 -11.20
C HIS A 23 -15.85 -10.78 -11.36
N ILE A 24 -16.99 -11.40 -11.69
CA ILE A 24 -18.28 -10.70 -11.83
C ILE A 24 -18.73 -10.08 -10.49
N ASN A 25 -18.34 -10.70 -9.37
CA ASN A 25 -18.44 -10.11 -8.03
C ASN A 25 -17.09 -9.52 -7.64
N ASN A 26 -16.80 -8.31 -8.12
CA ASN A 26 -15.64 -7.51 -7.69
C ASN A 26 -15.78 -7.13 -6.20
N GLU A 27 -15.62 -8.10 -5.31
CA GLU A 27 -15.57 -7.87 -3.87
C GLU A 27 -14.32 -7.08 -3.54
N GLU A 28 -14.54 -5.87 -3.05
CA GLU A 28 -13.49 -4.95 -2.66
C GLU A 28 -13.08 -5.24 -1.22
N LYS A 29 -11.79 -5.50 -1.01
CA LYS A 29 -11.19 -5.67 0.32
C LYS A 29 -10.45 -4.41 0.72
N LYS A 30 -10.78 -3.89 1.90
CA LYS A 30 -10.07 -2.77 2.51
C LYS A 30 -8.88 -3.25 3.32
N ILE A 31 -7.74 -2.60 3.11
CA ILE A 31 -6.54 -2.78 3.94
C ILE A 31 -6.42 -1.64 4.96
N THR A 32 -5.61 -1.87 6.00
CA THR A 32 -5.37 -0.85 7.02
C THR A 32 -4.62 0.35 6.42
N LYS A 33 -4.73 1.51 7.06
CA LYS A 33 -4.03 2.73 6.61
C LYS A 33 -2.52 2.52 6.50
N THR A 34 -1.91 1.79 7.43
CA THR A 34 -0.49 1.46 7.41
C THR A 34 -0.14 0.57 6.22
N ALA A 35 -0.91 -0.49 5.97
CA ALA A 35 -0.70 -1.35 4.82
C ALA A 35 -0.87 -0.60 3.48
N ASN A 36 -1.82 0.34 3.41
CA ASN A 36 -2.03 1.20 2.25
C ASN A 36 -0.80 2.08 1.96
N ARG A 37 -0.22 2.69 2.99
CA ARG A 37 1.01 3.49 2.85
C ARG A 37 2.19 2.64 2.38
N ILE A 38 2.40 1.48 2.99
CA ILE A 38 3.47 0.55 2.61
C ILE A 38 3.31 0.14 1.14
N LEU A 39 2.11 -0.32 0.76
CA LEU A 39 1.86 -0.81 -0.59
C LEU A 39 2.02 0.31 -1.64
N THR A 40 1.59 1.53 -1.32
CA THR A 40 1.78 2.70 -2.18
C THR A 40 3.26 2.99 -2.40
N LEU A 41 4.05 3.06 -1.32
CA LEU A 41 5.49 3.34 -1.40
C LEU A 41 6.23 2.29 -2.23
N LEU A 42 5.89 1.00 -2.07
CA LEU A 42 6.51 -0.10 -2.82
C LEU A 42 6.16 -0.06 -4.31
N ILE A 43 4.93 0.34 -4.65
CA ILE A 43 4.51 0.49 -6.06
C ILE A 43 5.20 1.69 -6.70
N GLU A 44 5.29 2.81 -5.98
CA GLU A 44 5.97 4.02 -6.47
C GLU A 44 7.48 3.81 -6.64
N SER A 45 8.07 2.97 -5.78
CA SER A 45 9.48 2.60 -5.82
C SER A 45 9.75 1.35 -6.68
N HIS A 46 8.84 0.98 -7.58
CA HIS A 46 8.97 -0.24 -8.37
C HIS A 46 10.33 -0.31 -9.10
N GLY A 47 10.98 -1.47 -9.02
CA GLY A 47 12.30 -1.69 -9.61
C GLY A 47 13.48 -1.21 -8.76
N HIS A 48 13.23 -0.61 -7.59
CA HIS A 48 14.26 -0.14 -6.66
C HIS A 48 14.16 -0.85 -5.31
N VAL A 49 15.31 -1.02 -4.65
CA VAL A 49 15.36 -1.53 -3.27
C VAL A 49 14.91 -0.42 -2.33
N VAL A 50 13.94 -0.72 -1.47
CA VAL A 50 13.48 0.19 -0.41
C VAL A 50 14.08 -0.28 0.91
N GLU A 51 14.95 0.53 1.49
CA GLU A 51 15.56 0.26 2.79
C GLU A 51 14.51 0.28 3.91
N ARG A 52 14.75 -0.51 4.96
CA ARG A 52 13.82 -0.66 6.07
C ARG A 52 13.60 0.66 6.79
N GLU A 53 14.66 1.42 6.99
CA GLU A 53 14.69 2.72 7.67
C GLU A 53 13.84 3.73 6.88
N HIS A 54 14.02 3.78 5.56
CA HIS A 54 13.23 4.64 4.69
C HIS A 54 11.74 4.28 4.72
N LEU A 55 11.42 2.98 4.74
CA LEU A 55 10.04 2.50 4.84
C LEU A 55 9.42 2.87 6.21
N LEU A 56 10.18 2.79 7.29
CA LEU A 56 9.77 3.21 8.63
C LEU A 56 9.48 4.72 8.68
N GLU A 57 10.41 5.54 8.21
CA GLU A 57 10.27 7.00 8.17
C GLU A 57 9.03 7.43 7.36
N GLN A 58 8.88 6.88 6.15
CA GLN A 58 7.82 7.30 5.22
C GLN A 58 6.42 6.82 5.63
N VAL A 59 6.29 5.70 6.35
CA VAL A 59 4.98 5.12 6.68
C VAL A 59 4.53 5.49 8.10
N TRP A 60 5.46 5.58 9.05
CA TRP A 60 5.19 5.84 10.46
C TRP A 60 5.53 7.28 10.86
N GLU A 61 6.79 7.68 10.73
CA GLU A 61 7.28 8.94 11.33
C GLU A 61 6.71 10.19 10.64
N SER A 62 6.63 10.16 9.31
CA SER A 62 6.04 11.24 8.48
C SER A 62 4.56 11.53 8.79
N HIS A 63 3.89 10.61 9.49
CA HIS A 63 2.47 10.68 9.81
C HIS A 63 2.19 10.76 11.31
N GLY A 64 3.20 11.10 12.13
CA GLY A 64 3.05 11.33 13.56
C GLY A 64 2.83 10.07 14.40
N LEU A 65 3.04 8.88 13.81
CA LEU A 65 3.06 7.62 14.55
C LEU A 65 4.51 7.38 14.98
N VAL A 66 4.87 7.87 16.16
CA VAL A 66 6.16 7.58 16.77
C VAL A 66 6.20 6.09 17.06
N SER A 67 7.29 5.41 16.64
CA SER A 67 7.56 4.03 17.03
C SER A 67 7.39 3.89 18.55
N SER A 68 6.53 2.98 19.00
CA SER A 68 6.53 2.58 20.41
C SER A 68 7.82 1.80 20.66
N ASN A 69 8.88 2.52 21.06
CA ASN A 69 10.00 1.87 21.75
C ASN A 69 9.53 1.51 23.16
N GLY A 70 9.45 0.22 23.43
CA GLY A 70 9.26 -0.38 24.75
C GLY A 70 9.95 -1.72 24.79
#